data_AF-A0A9E4IRD9-F1
#
_entry.id   AF-A0A9E4IRD9-F1
#
_cell.length_a   1.000
_cell.length_b   1.000
_cell.length_c   1.000
_cell.angle_alpha   90.00
_cell.angle_beta   90.00
_cell.angle_gamma   90.00
#
_symmetry.space_group_name_H-M   'P 1'
#
loop_
_entity.id
_entity.type
_entity.pdbx_description
1 polymer ?
#
loop_
_entity_poly.entity_id
_entity_poly.type
_entity_poly.pdbx_seq_one_letter_code
_entity_poly.pdbx_strand_id
1 'polypeptide(L)'
;ATAHGMPDTTYTDNLTLGSGADRIELYHFGAGHTNGDTFILYPGLRVLQMGDMFPWRDAPFLDRSNGGSGVSFPETLQALIDNVDGYDTVVPGHIPVTTPESLQEYQRFTADLLAAVRGAIEAGQSAEEAAASIDLTDRYEGYRTERMAAAIAAIYEELGQ
;
A
#
# COMPACT_ATOMS: atom_id res chain seq x y z
N ALA A 1 -25.19 15.61 18.54
CA ALA A 1 -25.31 14.18 18.24
C ALA A 1 -23.93 13.57 18.35
N THR A 2 -23.74 12.59 19.23
CA THR A 2 -22.48 11.83 19.32
C THR A 2 -22.33 11.02 18.03
N ALA A 3 -21.35 11.38 17.23
CA ALA A 3 -21.06 10.72 15.96
C ALA A 3 -20.53 9.31 16.24
N HIS A 4 -21.39 8.30 16.18
CA HIS A 4 -20.99 6.90 16.33
C HIS A 4 -19.99 6.55 15.22
N GLY A 5 -18.76 6.20 15.59
CA GLY A 5 -17.71 5.73 14.66
C GLY A 5 -16.71 6.78 14.16
N MET A 6 -16.80 8.04 14.62
CA MET A 6 -15.76 9.03 14.30
C MET A 6 -14.56 8.87 15.25
N PRO A 7 -13.32 9.12 14.77
CA PRO A 7 -12.15 9.10 15.62
C PRO A 7 -12.18 10.26 16.63
N ASP A 8 -11.80 10.00 17.88
CA ASP A 8 -11.63 11.03 18.91
C ASP A 8 -10.35 11.86 18.71
N THR A 9 -9.39 11.33 17.95
CA THR A 9 -8.11 11.99 17.65
C THR A 9 -7.73 11.70 16.21
N THR A 10 -7.35 12.76 15.49
CA THR A 10 -6.80 12.69 14.14
C THR A 10 -5.42 13.31 14.12
N TYR A 11 -4.63 12.96 13.11
CA TYR A 11 -3.29 13.47 12.90
C TYR A 11 -3.05 13.64 11.40
N THR A 12 -2.03 14.42 11.03
CA THR A 12 -1.70 14.69 9.62
C THR A 12 -0.56 13.81 9.14
N ASP A 13 0.63 13.94 9.72
CA ASP A 13 1.82 13.21 9.26
C ASP A 13 2.24 12.11 10.24
N ASN A 14 2.33 12.44 11.53
CA ASN A 14 2.69 11.48 12.57
C ASN A 14 1.98 11.77 13.89
N LEU A 15 1.88 10.74 14.72
CA LEU A 15 1.38 10.81 16.09
C LEU A 15 2.09 9.79 16.96
N THR A 16 2.64 10.21 18.09
CA THR A 16 3.16 9.29 19.10
C THR A 16 2.18 9.16 20.25
N LEU A 17 1.88 7.92 20.64
CA LEU A 17 1.06 7.57 21.79
C LEU A 17 1.92 6.80 22.81
N GLY A 18 1.59 6.93 24.09
CA GLY A 18 2.31 6.25 25.17
C GLY A 18 3.75 6.74 25.36
N SER A 19 4.57 5.95 26.04
CA SER A 19 5.98 6.24 26.28
C SER A 19 6.76 4.99 26.69
N GLY A 20 8.09 5.04 26.63
CA GLY A 20 8.94 3.92 27.05
C GLY A 20 8.67 2.65 26.24
N ALA A 21 8.45 1.53 26.92
CA ALA A 21 8.16 0.24 26.30
C ALA A 21 6.78 0.20 25.59
N ASP A 22 5.84 1.04 26.04
CA ASP A 22 4.47 1.11 25.51
C ASP A 22 4.31 2.23 24.46
N ARG A 23 5.41 2.76 23.94
CA ARG A 23 5.39 3.78 22.88
C ARG A 23 4.84 3.17 21.59
N ILE A 24 3.94 3.89 20.93
CA ILE A 24 3.38 3.56 19.62
C ILE A 24 3.56 4.79 18.74
N GLU A 25 4.07 4.60 17.52
CA GLU A 25 4.29 5.68 16.56
C GLU A 25 3.43 5.41 15.33
N LEU A 26 2.58 6.36 15.00
CA LEU A 26 1.70 6.32 13.83
C LEU A 26 2.29 7.24 12.77
N TYR A 27 2.29 6.78 11.53
CA TYR A 27 2.79 7.51 10.37
C TYR A 27 1.76 7.48 9.24
N HIS A 28 1.62 8.61 8.55
CA HIS A 28 0.87 8.75 7.32
C HIS A 28 1.79 9.39 6.27
N PHE A 29 2.00 8.68 5.17
CA PHE A 29 2.91 9.12 4.09
C PHE A 29 2.19 9.49 2.79
N GLY A 30 0.85 9.51 2.81
CA GLY A 30 0.04 9.76 1.63
C GLY A 30 -0.97 8.65 1.35
N ALA A 31 -1.64 8.76 0.20
CA ALA A 31 -2.68 7.83 -0.20
C ALA A 31 -2.12 6.52 -0.76
N GLY A 32 -2.87 5.45 -0.60
CA GLY A 32 -2.63 4.15 -1.23
C GLY A 32 -3.91 3.34 -1.32
N HIS A 33 -4.20 2.51 -0.33
CA HIS A 33 -5.46 1.77 -0.24
C HIS A 33 -6.64 2.73 -0.07
N THR A 34 -6.50 3.73 0.81
CA THR A 34 -7.40 4.88 1.00
C THR A 34 -6.59 6.19 1.01
N ASN A 35 -7.21 7.33 1.33
CA ASN A 35 -6.46 8.56 1.67
C ASN A 35 -6.17 8.72 3.17
N GLY A 36 -6.53 7.74 4.00
CA GLY A 36 -6.38 7.76 5.46
C GLY A 36 -5.47 6.65 6.00
N ASP A 37 -4.66 6.03 5.14
CA ASP A 37 -3.83 4.88 5.51
C ASP A 37 -2.82 5.24 6.60
N THR A 38 -2.73 4.38 7.62
CA THR A 38 -1.88 4.58 8.80
C THR A 38 -0.92 3.41 8.94
N PHE A 39 0.37 3.70 9.01
CA PHE A 39 1.42 2.76 9.41
C PHE A 39 1.67 2.89 10.91
N ILE A 40 1.81 1.76 11.62
CA ILE A 40 2.00 1.76 13.06
C ILE A 40 3.30 1.04 13.41
N LEU A 41 4.27 1.76 13.95
CA LEU A 41 5.48 1.19 14.54
C LEU A 41 5.27 1.00 16.04
N TYR A 42 5.66 -0.19 16.52
CA TYR A 42 5.78 -0.53 17.93
C TYR A 42 7.27 -0.69 18.27
N PRO A 43 7.99 0.38 18.65
CA PRO A 43 9.44 0.34 18.78
C PRO A 43 9.94 -0.65 19.84
N GLY A 44 9.19 -0.80 20.95
CA GLY A 44 9.51 -1.76 22.00
C GLY A 44 9.43 -3.23 21.53
N LEU A 45 8.64 -3.50 20.50
CA LEU A 45 8.47 -4.83 19.89
C LEU A 45 9.24 -4.99 18.58
N ARG A 46 9.72 -3.88 17.98
CA ARG A 46 10.35 -3.86 16.65
C ARG A 46 9.41 -4.38 15.55
N VAL A 47 8.12 -4.05 15.68
CA VAL A 47 7.03 -4.47 14.78
C VAL A 47 6.46 -3.28 14.04
N LEU A 48 6.33 -3.40 12.71
CA LEU A 48 5.62 -2.46 11.84
C LEU A 48 4.30 -3.10 11.36
N GLN A 49 3.17 -2.46 11.62
CA GLN A 49 1.85 -2.87 11.15
C GLN A 49 1.40 -2.00 9.97
N MET A 50 0.93 -2.66 8.91
CA MET A 50 0.74 -2.06 7.58
C MET A 50 -0.73 -1.82 7.20
N GLY A 51 -1.66 -2.57 7.80
CA GLY A 51 -3.02 -2.65 7.26
C GLY A 51 -3.02 -3.05 5.78
N ASP A 52 -3.92 -2.46 5.00
CA ASP A 52 -4.09 -2.75 3.57
C ASP A 52 -3.09 -2.02 2.65
N MET A 53 -2.08 -1.36 3.23
CA MET A 53 -0.88 -0.95 2.48
C MET A 53 0.08 -2.12 2.21
N PHE A 54 -0.14 -3.26 2.84
CA PHE A 54 0.40 -4.55 2.41
C PHE A 54 -0.62 -5.65 2.73
N PRO A 55 -1.68 -5.81 1.93
CA PRO A 55 -2.76 -6.74 2.24
C PRO A 55 -2.38 -8.17 1.82
N TRP A 56 -1.83 -8.32 0.62
CA TRP A 56 -1.57 -9.61 -0.03
C TRP A 56 -0.28 -9.59 -0.84
N ARG A 57 0.18 -10.77 -1.25
CA ARG A 57 1.08 -10.93 -2.40
C ARG A 57 0.24 -10.98 -3.69
N ASP A 58 -0.40 -9.86 -4.00
CA ASP A 58 -1.29 -9.61 -5.16
C ASP A 58 -1.40 -8.09 -5.36
N ALA A 59 -1.99 -7.63 -6.46
CA ALA A 59 -2.28 -6.22 -6.67
C ALA A 59 -3.12 -5.63 -5.51
N PRO A 60 -2.85 -4.36 -5.10
CA PRO A 60 -3.59 -3.73 -4.02
C PRO A 60 -5.05 -3.53 -4.43
N PHE A 61 -5.94 -3.58 -3.44
CA PHE A 61 -7.29 -3.07 -3.62
C PHE A 61 -7.27 -1.55 -3.43
N LEU A 62 -7.63 -0.80 -4.47
CA LEU A 62 -7.61 0.66 -4.48
C LEU A 62 -9.02 1.17 -4.23
N ASP A 63 -9.32 1.61 -3.00
CA ASP A 63 -10.64 2.16 -2.68
C ASP A 63 -10.74 3.61 -3.18
N ARG A 64 -10.97 3.76 -4.49
CA ARG A 64 -11.09 5.06 -5.17
C ARG A 64 -12.17 5.94 -4.54
N SER A 65 -13.23 5.34 -3.96
CA SER A 65 -14.32 6.06 -3.32
C SER A 65 -13.89 6.73 -2.01
N ASN A 66 -12.89 6.16 -1.32
CA ASN A 66 -12.28 6.69 -0.11
C ASN A 66 -10.88 7.29 -0.37
N GLY A 67 -10.62 7.74 -1.61
CA GLY A 67 -9.40 8.44 -1.98
C GLY A 67 -8.16 7.57 -2.18
N GLY A 68 -8.33 6.24 -2.34
CA GLY A 68 -7.26 5.34 -2.74
C GLY A 68 -6.66 5.72 -4.09
N SER A 69 -5.37 5.44 -4.25
CA SER A 69 -4.54 5.87 -5.37
C SER A 69 -3.52 4.79 -5.70
N GLY A 70 -3.61 4.21 -6.91
CA GLY A 70 -2.59 3.30 -7.42
C GLY A 70 -1.38 4.04 -7.97
N VAL A 71 -1.55 5.33 -8.33
CA VAL A 71 -0.46 6.21 -8.74
C VAL A 71 0.44 6.57 -7.56
N SER A 72 -0.14 6.88 -6.39
CA SER A 72 0.61 7.29 -5.19
C SER A 72 1.10 6.10 -4.36
N PHE A 73 0.42 4.94 -4.43
CA PHE A 73 0.73 3.73 -3.65
C PHE A 73 2.23 3.40 -3.56
N PRO A 74 2.99 3.27 -4.69
CA PRO A 74 4.39 2.88 -4.62
C PRO A 74 5.28 3.96 -3.98
N GLU A 75 4.94 5.24 -4.15
CA GLU A 75 5.66 6.35 -3.53
C GLU A 75 5.38 6.45 -2.03
N THR A 76 4.13 6.21 -1.61
CA THR A 76 3.75 6.12 -0.19
C THR A 76 4.50 4.98 0.53
N LEU A 77 4.61 3.81 -0.10
CA LEU A 77 5.41 2.70 0.45
C LEU A 77 6.91 3.00 0.48
N GLN A 78 7.43 3.66 -0.56
CA GLN A 78 8.83 4.06 -0.59
C GLN A 78 9.15 5.05 0.55
N ALA A 79 8.27 6.04 0.77
CA ALA A 79 8.42 7.00 1.86
C ALA A 79 8.42 6.32 3.24
N LEU A 80 7.58 5.31 3.45
CA LEU A 80 7.62 4.50 4.68
C LEU A 80 8.99 3.83 4.88
N ILE A 81 9.48 3.14 3.85
CA ILE A 81 10.74 2.39 3.91
C ILE A 81 11.94 3.33 4.16
N ASP A 82 11.91 4.54 3.60
CA ASP A 82 13.00 5.51 3.73
C ASP A 82 13.01 6.26 5.07
N ASN A 83 11.85 6.42 5.72
CA ASN A 83 11.70 7.28 6.89
C ASN A 83 11.38 6.55 8.19
N VAL A 84 11.08 5.25 8.14
CA VAL A 84 10.79 4.44 9.32
C VAL A 84 11.75 3.27 9.40
N ASP A 85 12.38 3.14 10.55
CA ASP A 85 13.39 2.13 10.86
C ASP A 85 13.15 1.53 12.26
N GLY A 86 14.05 0.64 12.70
CA GLY A 86 13.95 0.03 14.04
C GLY A 86 12.96 -1.13 14.16
N TYR A 87 12.39 -1.62 13.07
CA TYR A 87 11.60 -2.86 13.01
C TYR A 87 12.36 -3.99 12.31
N ASP A 88 12.06 -5.23 12.71
CA ASP A 88 12.49 -6.46 12.01
C ASP A 88 11.32 -7.41 11.70
N THR A 89 10.12 -7.04 12.15
CA THR A 89 8.89 -7.79 11.95
C THR A 89 7.86 -6.89 11.28
N VAL A 90 7.20 -7.38 10.23
CA VAL A 90 6.11 -6.67 9.53
C VAL A 90 4.82 -7.46 9.71
N VAL A 91 3.74 -6.78 10.09
CA VAL A 91 2.37 -7.32 10.20
C VAL A 91 1.52 -6.77 9.05
N PRO A 92 1.30 -7.58 7.99
CA PRO A 92 0.47 -7.22 6.84
C PRO A 92 -1.03 -7.28 7.18
N GLY A 93 -1.90 -6.79 6.28
CA GLY A 93 -3.35 -6.76 6.50
C GLY A 93 -4.01 -8.15 6.45
N HIS A 94 -3.64 -8.99 5.49
CA HIS A 94 -4.38 -10.22 5.18
C HIS A 94 -3.52 -11.45 4.86
N ILE A 95 -2.22 -11.39 5.16
CA ILE A 95 -1.30 -12.53 5.05
C ILE A 95 -0.55 -12.73 6.38
N PRO A 96 0.08 -13.90 6.61
CA PRO A 96 0.89 -14.10 7.80
C PRO A 96 1.98 -13.04 7.99
N VAL A 97 2.41 -12.87 9.24
CA VAL A 97 3.54 -12.02 9.63
C VAL A 97 4.74 -12.29 8.73
N THR A 98 5.41 -11.22 8.32
CA THR A 98 6.47 -11.26 7.32
C THR A 98 7.65 -10.35 7.71
N THR A 99 8.56 -10.13 6.78
CA THR A 99 9.84 -9.46 7.00
C THR A 99 9.92 -8.11 6.27
N PRO A 100 10.85 -7.22 6.67
CA PRO A 100 11.14 -5.99 5.94
C PRO A 100 11.48 -6.21 4.47
N GLU A 101 12.16 -7.31 4.12
CA GLU A 101 12.50 -7.65 2.73
C GLU A 101 11.25 -7.94 1.90
N SER A 102 10.23 -8.60 2.49
CA SER A 102 8.95 -8.84 1.81
C SER A 102 8.18 -7.53 1.59
N LEU A 103 8.28 -6.57 2.51
CA LEU A 103 7.71 -5.22 2.32
C LEU A 103 8.42 -4.48 1.17
N GLN A 104 9.74 -4.53 1.12
CA GLN A 104 10.51 -3.93 0.01
C GLN A 104 10.19 -4.60 -1.33
N GLU A 105 9.95 -5.91 -1.34
CA GLU A 105 9.46 -6.60 -2.54
C GLU A 105 8.07 -6.13 -2.97
N TYR A 106 7.15 -5.97 -2.02
CA TYR A 106 5.82 -5.46 -2.30
C TYR A 106 5.82 -4.03 -2.84
N GLN A 107 6.68 -3.16 -2.30
CA GLN A 107 6.91 -1.82 -2.83
C GLN A 107 7.38 -1.87 -4.28
N ARG A 108 8.38 -2.72 -4.61
CA ARG A 108 8.85 -2.86 -5.99
C ARG A 108 7.77 -3.40 -6.91
N PHE A 109 6.97 -4.36 -6.46
CA PHE A 109 5.85 -4.90 -7.21
C PHE A 109 4.83 -3.82 -7.58
N THR A 110 4.40 -3.01 -6.61
CA THR A 110 3.45 -1.92 -6.88
C THR A 110 4.04 -0.85 -7.81
N ALA A 111 5.35 -0.57 -7.71
CA ALA A 111 6.03 0.35 -8.63
C ALA A 111 6.11 -0.20 -10.06
N ASP A 112 6.48 -1.48 -10.22
CA ASP A 112 6.51 -2.15 -11.53
C ASP A 112 5.11 -2.25 -12.16
N LEU A 113 4.07 -2.50 -11.36
CA LEU A 113 2.68 -2.51 -11.81
C LEU A 113 2.28 -1.14 -12.38
N LEU A 114 2.53 -0.06 -11.64
CA LEU A 114 2.25 1.30 -12.11
C LEU A 114 3.04 1.62 -13.38
N ALA A 115 4.31 1.23 -13.45
CA ALA A 115 5.15 1.42 -14.64
C ALA A 115 4.61 0.66 -15.86
N ALA A 116 4.19 -0.60 -15.67
CA ALA A 116 3.59 -1.41 -16.73
C ALA A 116 2.28 -0.81 -17.25
N VAL A 117 1.41 -0.33 -16.34
CA VAL A 117 0.16 0.36 -16.72
C VAL A 117 0.44 1.63 -17.51
N ARG A 118 1.39 2.47 -17.07
CA ARG A 118 1.79 3.68 -17.82
C ARG A 118 2.31 3.32 -19.21
N GLY A 119 3.13 2.28 -19.33
CA GLY A 119 3.63 1.79 -20.62
C GLY A 119 2.50 1.32 -21.55
N ALA A 120 1.49 0.63 -21.02
CA ALA A 120 0.32 0.20 -21.79
C ALA A 120 -0.52 1.39 -22.29
N ILE A 121 -0.71 2.41 -21.45
CA ILE A 121 -1.36 3.67 -21.84
C ILE A 121 -0.58 4.37 -22.96
N GLU A 122 0.74 4.48 -22.83
CA GLU A 122 1.60 5.08 -23.87
C GLU A 122 1.55 4.30 -25.19
N ALA A 123 1.36 2.97 -25.12
CA ALA A 123 1.16 2.11 -26.28
C ALA A 123 -0.27 2.19 -26.87
N GLY A 124 -1.17 2.98 -26.28
CA GLY A 124 -2.55 3.14 -26.73
C GLY A 124 -3.46 1.96 -26.43
N GLN A 125 -3.08 1.10 -25.48
CA GLN A 125 -3.90 -0.03 -25.07
C GLN A 125 -5.03 0.41 -24.13
N SER A 126 -6.20 -0.17 -24.30
CA SER A 126 -7.31 -0.07 -23.33
C SER A 126 -6.97 -0.79 -22.01
N ALA A 127 -7.72 -0.48 -20.94
CA ALA A 127 -7.56 -1.14 -19.65
C ALA A 127 -7.76 -2.67 -19.73
N GLU A 128 -8.65 -3.15 -20.60
CA GLU A 128 -8.89 -4.58 -20.81
C GLU A 128 -7.69 -5.25 -21.51
N GLU A 129 -7.14 -4.61 -22.55
CA GLU A 129 -5.94 -5.10 -23.24
C GLU A 129 -4.71 -5.10 -22.31
N ALA A 130 -4.56 -4.07 -21.48
CA ALA A 130 -3.52 -4.00 -20.47
C ALA A 130 -3.68 -5.12 -19.43
N ALA A 131 -4.89 -5.32 -18.91
CA ALA A 131 -5.18 -6.39 -17.94
C ALA A 131 -4.93 -7.79 -18.51
N ALA A 132 -5.13 -7.98 -19.82
CA ALA A 132 -4.85 -9.24 -20.50
C ALA A 132 -3.36 -9.47 -20.83
N SER A 133 -2.52 -8.42 -20.82
CA SER A 133 -1.13 -8.50 -21.28
C SER A 133 -0.08 -8.25 -20.19
N ILE A 134 -0.40 -7.50 -19.14
CA ILE A 134 0.50 -7.26 -18.02
C ILE A 134 0.56 -8.51 -17.14
N ASP A 135 1.72 -9.15 -17.12
CA ASP A 135 2.04 -10.25 -16.21
C ASP A 135 3.39 -9.96 -15.52
N LEU A 136 3.39 -10.00 -14.19
CA LEU A 136 4.57 -9.75 -13.36
C LEU A 136 5.01 -11.00 -12.58
N THR A 137 4.34 -12.14 -12.76
CA THR A 137 4.54 -13.34 -11.94
C THR A 137 5.93 -13.96 -12.09
N ASP A 138 6.57 -13.81 -13.25
CA ASP A 138 7.95 -14.24 -13.49
C ASP A 138 8.96 -13.49 -12.59
N ARG A 139 8.66 -12.24 -12.21
CA ARG A 139 9.52 -11.41 -11.36
C ARG A 139 9.15 -11.50 -9.88
N TYR A 140 7.90 -11.85 -9.59
CA TYR A 140 7.33 -11.88 -8.25
C TYR A 140 6.74 -13.26 -7.96
N GLU A 141 7.61 -14.24 -7.73
CA GLU A 141 7.21 -15.63 -7.51
C GLU A 141 6.26 -15.75 -6.30
N GLY A 142 5.16 -16.50 -6.50
CA GLY A 142 4.15 -16.70 -5.47
C GLY A 142 3.16 -15.54 -5.31
N TYR A 143 3.28 -14.48 -6.11
CA TYR A 143 2.21 -13.48 -6.21
C TYR A 143 1.04 -14.05 -6.99
N ARG A 144 -0.17 -13.72 -6.52
CA ARG A 144 -1.41 -14.00 -7.22
C ARG A 144 -1.71 -12.88 -8.19
N THR A 145 -2.65 -13.15 -9.08
CA THR A 145 -3.12 -12.18 -10.09
C THR A 145 -4.64 -11.93 -9.98
N GLU A 146 -5.26 -12.33 -8.86
CA GLU A 146 -6.71 -12.24 -8.67
C GLU A 146 -7.22 -10.79 -8.71
N ARG A 147 -6.37 -9.81 -8.34
CA ARG A 147 -6.74 -8.38 -8.28
C ARG A 147 -6.12 -7.53 -9.38
N MET A 148 -5.26 -8.10 -10.22
CA MET A 148 -4.52 -7.37 -11.25
C MET A 148 -5.46 -6.58 -12.16
N ALA A 149 -6.49 -7.22 -12.71
CA ALA A 149 -7.44 -6.55 -13.61
C ALA A 149 -8.15 -5.36 -12.94
N ALA A 150 -8.58 -5.52 -11.68
CA ALA A 150 -9.26 -4.46 -10.94
C ALA A 150 -8.31 -3.29 -10.61
N ALA A 151 -7.08 -3.59 -10.20
CA ALA A 151 -6.08 -2.56 -9.91
C ALA A 151 -5.67 -1.80 -11.18
N ILE A 152 -5.46 -2.50 -12.30
CA ILE A 152 -5.16 -1.89 -13.60
C ILE A 152 -6.29 -0.96 -14.03
N ALA A 153 -7.54 -1.43 -13.98
CA ALA A 153 -8.70 -0.60 -14.33
C ALA A 153 -8.80 0.67 -13.46
N ALA A 154 -8.57 0.53 -12.15
CA ALA A 154 -8.57 1.67 -11.24
C ALA A 154 -7.44 2.67 -11.51
N ILE A 155 -6.24 2.22 -11.93
CA ILE A 155 -5.13 3.11 -12.30
C ILE A 155 -5.40 3.81 -13.63
N TYR A 156 -5.98 3.11 -14.62
CA TYR A 156 -6.43 3.74 -15.88
C TYR A 156 -7.41 4.88 -15.62
N GLU A 157 -8.44 4.61 -14.80
CA GLU A 157 -9.41 5.63 -14.38
C GLU A 157 -8.73 6.80 -13.65
N GLU A 158 -7.77 6.52 -12.77
CA GLU A 158 -7.00 7.56 -12.05
C GLU A 158 -6.21 8.48 -12.99
N LEU A 159 -5.63 7.91 -14.05
CA LEU A 159 -4.85 8.63 -15.05
C LEU A 159 -5.72 9.28 -16.14
N GLY A 160 -7.04 9.19 -16.04
CA GLY A 160 -8.00 9.79 -16.96
C GLY A 160 -8.03 9.12 -18.34
N GLN A 161 -7.76 7.82 -18.40
CA GLN A 161 -7.79 7.00 -19.61
C GLN A 161 -9.00 6.05 -19.64
#